data_AF-A0A1H7P5F9-F1
#
_entry.id   AF-A0A1H7P5F9-F1
#
_cell.length_a   1.000
_cell.length_b   1.000
_cell.length_c   1.000
_cell.angle_alpha   90.00
_cell.angle_beta   90.00
_cell.angle_gamma   90.00
#
_symmetry.space_group_name_H-M   'P 1'
#
loop_
_entity.id
_entity.type
_entity.pdbx_description
1 polymer ?
#
loop_
_entity_poly.entity_id
_entity_poly.type
_entity_poly.pdbx_seq_one_letter_code
_entity_poly.pdbx_strand_id
1 'polypeptide(L)'
;MTRTSSLLLAGLVASIVATGCQTGPSHEGVDADGQQASAQNASYDKPGFHTEVEDGRLWVLRPGQEKSEKHATLIAAGPEGMSVKALDRETALEYVATKPGFEVKMVEGRLWILKPGQEMSEKHVTRIAAGPQRTTLKALDNETMEEYLAQ
;
A
#
# COMPACT_ATOMS: atom_id res chain seq x y z
N MET A 1 28.56 42.95 21.78
CA MET A 1 28.50 43.41 20.38
C MET A 1 27.15 42.95 19.84
N THR A 2 26.01 43.55 20.20
CA THR A 2 25.52 44.93 19.99
C THR A 2 25.43 45.33 18.53
N ARG A 3 24.22 45.76 18.12
CA ARG A 3 23.80 46.53 16.91
C ARG A 3 23.09 45.68 15.82
N THR A 4 21.92 46.02 15.27
CA THR A 4 21.09 47.24 15.35
C THR A 4 19.65 46.96 14.88
N SER A 5 18.68 47.64 15.50
CA SER A 5 17.32 47.89 15.03
C SER A 5 17.22 48.75 13.76
N SER A 6 16.12 48.64 13.02
CA SER A 6 15.29 49.75 12.48
C SER A 6 14.16 49.14 11.61
N LEU A 7 12.87 49.19 11.99
CA LEU A 7 11.91 50.32 12.01
C LEU A 7 11.43 50.79 10.62
N LEU A 8 10.10 50.72 10.46
CA LEU A 8 9.16 51.77 9.98
C LEU A 8 8.60 51.77 8.54
N LEU A 9 7.35 52.29 8.51
CA LEU A 9 6.41 52.69 7.42
C LEU A 9 5.56 51.56 6.79
N ALA A 10 4.23 51.47 7.00
CA ALA A 10 3.10 52.40 6.83
C ALA A 10 2.71 52.67 5.35
N GLY A 11 1.45 52.36 5.01
CA GLY A 11 0.78 52.74 3.74
C GLY A 11 -0.29 51.73 3.34
N LEU A 12 -1.57 51.89 3.69
CA LEU A 12 -2.62 52.71 3.05
C LEU A 12 -3.33 52.01 1.86
N VAL A 13 -4.53 51.48 2.16
CA VAL A 13 -5.82 51.50 1.42
C VAL A 13 -5.87 51.14 -0.09
N ALA A 14 -6.69 50.15 -0.43
CA ALA A 14 -7.80 50.28 -1.40
C ALA A 14 -8.62 48.98 -1.50
N SER A 15 -9.80 48.96 -0.89
CA SER A 15 -10.85 47.97 -1.19
C SER A 15 -11.50 48.34 -2.51
N ILE A 16 -11.48 47.43 -3.47
CA ILE A 16 -12.26 47.54 -4.71
C ILE A 16 -13.15 46.30 -4.77
N VAL A 17 -14.44 46.49 -4.51
CA VAL A 17 -15.48 45.48 -4.76
C VAL A 17 -15.92 45.68 -6.20
N ALA A 18 -15.60 44.74 -7.08
CA ALA A 18 -16.11 44.68 -8.44
C ALA A 18 -17.00 43.43 -8.58
N THR A 19 -18.31 43.63 -8.60
CA THR A 19 -19.27 42.63 -9.07
C THR A 19 -19.23 42.63 -10.60
N GLY A 20 -18.65 41.58 -11.19
CA GLY A 20 -18.64 41.35 -12.63
C GLY A 20 -18.92 39.89 -12.93
N CYS A 21 -20.14 39.58 -13.38
CA CYS A 21 -20.47 38.30 -14.01
C CYS A 21 -20.05 38.37 -15.49
N GLN A 22 -18.90 37.82 -15.88
CA GLN A 22 -18.62 37.43 -17.27
C GLN A 22 -17.73 36.19 -17.35
N THR A 23 -18.27 35.18 -18.03
CA THR A 23 -17.69 34.07 -18.81
C THR A 23 -16.16 33.95 -18.85
N GLY A 24 -15.68 32.75 -18.51
CA GLY A 24 -14.29 32.47 -18.17
C GLY A 24 -13.29 32.43 -19.34
N PRO A 25 -12.00 32.42 -18.98
CA PRO A 25 -10.93 31.95 -19.84
C PRO A 25 -10.23 30.71 -19.26
N SER A 26 -9.75 29.88 -20.18
CA SER A 26 -8.71 28.87 -20.02
C SER A 26 -7.55 29.37 -19.14
N HIS A 27 -7.13 28.56 -18.18
CA HIS A 27 -5.83 28.75 -17.50
C HIS A 27 -4.93 27.57 -17.90
N GLU A 28 -4.08 27.83 -18.88
CA GLU A 28 -2.77 27.20 -19.00
C GLU A 28 -1.90 27.66 -17.82
N GLY A 29 -1.10 26.74 -17.26
CA GLY A 29 0.12 27.10 -16.53
C GLY A 29 0.04 27.08 -15.02
N VAL A 30 -0.07 25.89 -14.42
CA VAL A 30 0.74 25.55 -13.25
C VAL A 30 1.48 24.25 -13.54
N ASP A 31 2.67 24.39 -14.12
CA ASP A 31 3.71 23.36 -14.08
C ASP A 31 4.08 23.12 -12.61
N ALA A 32 3.44 22.13 -12.02
CA ALA A 32 3.71 21.64 -10.68
C ALA A 32 3.51 20.14 -10.63
N ASP A 33 4.07 19.39 -11.59
CA ASP A 33 4.11 17.94 -11.47
C ASP A 33 5.41 17.42 -12.10
N GLY A 34 6.39 17.16 -11.25
CA GLY A 34 7.73 16.80 -11.68
C GLY A 34 8.80 16.92 -10.61
N GLN A 35 8.43 17.18 -9.35
CA GLN A 35 9.33 16.99 -8.22
C GLN A 35 9.01 15.68 -7.52
N GLN A 36 9.63 14.64 -8.08
CA GLN A 36 10.49 13.78 -7.29
C GLN A 36 9.75 12.95 -6.24
N ALA A 37 9.05 11.90 -6.70
CA ALA A 37 9.02 10.65 -5.95
C ALA A 37 10.45 10.07 -5.97
N SER A 38 11.35 10.74 -5.24
CA SER A 38 12.63 10.19 -4.84
C SER A 38 12.36 8.82 -4.26
N ALA A 39 12.94 7.81 -4.92
CA ALA A 39 13.06 6.44 -4.46
C ALA A 39 13.54 6.42 -3.00
N GLN A 40 12.58 6.51 -2.07
CA GLN A 40 12.74 5.90 -0.78
C GLN A 40 12.57 4.42 -1.06
N ASN A 41 13.68 3.73 -1.34
CA ASN A 41 13.73 2.28 -1.44
C ASN A 41 13.45 1.69 -0.04
N ALA A 42 12.24 1.89 0.48
CA ALA A 42 11.70 1.00 1.50
C ALA A 42 11.60 -0.35 0.82
N SER A 43 12.44 -1.31 1.23
CA SER A 43 12.32 -2.67 0.72
C SER A 43 10.97 -3.20 1.18
N TYR A 44 10.10 -3.45 0.21
CA TYR A 44 8.81 -4.11 0.42
C TYR A 44 8.95 -5.63 0.37
N ASP A 45 10.18 -6.13 0.30
CA ASP A 45 10.44 -7.55 0.18
C ASP A 45 9.99 -8.29 1.45
N LYS A 46 9.29 -9.39 1.22
CA LYS A 46 8.86 -10.32 2.26
C LYS A 46 9.46 -11.69 1.95
N PRO A 47 9.69 -12.55 2.95
CA PRO A 47 10.21 -13.90 2.72
C PRO A 47 9.41 -14.62 1.63
N GLY A 48 10.10 -15.13 0.61
CA GLY A 48 9.47 -15.83 -0.52
C GLY A 48 8.94 -14.94 -1.64
N PHE A 49 9.09 -13.62 -1.54
CA PHE A 49 8.68 -12.65 -2.55
C PHE A 49 9.82 -11.69 -2.90
N HIS A 50 9.90 -11.36 -4.19
CA HIS A 50 10.67 -10.25 -4.70
C HIS A 50 9.71 -9.14 -5.12
N THR A 51 10.00 -7.91 -4.73
CA THR A 51 9.14 -6.76 -5.01
C THR A 51 9.85 -5.68 -5.80
N GLU A 52 9.10 -5.03 -6.68
CA GLU A 52 9.59 -3.92 -7.50
C GLU A 52 8.49 -2.88 -7.66
N VAL A 53 8.84 -1.60 -7.52
CA VAL A 53 7.88 -0.50 -7.73
C VAL A 53 8.01 0.01 -9.16
N GLU A 54 6.91 0.00 -9.90
CA GLU A 54 6.81 0.49 -11.29
C GLU A 54 5.50 1.27 -11.44
N ASP A 55 5.58 2.49 -11.97
CA ASP A 55 4.42 3.39 -12.17
C ASP A 55 3.53 3.56 -10.92
N GLY A 56 4.16 3.63 -9.73
CA GLY A 56 3.45 3.76 -8.44
C GLY A 56 2.68 2.51 -8.02
N ARG A 57 2.99 1.34 -8.63
CA ARG A 57 2.40 0.05 -8.32
C ARG A 57 3.49 -0.90 -7.84
N LEU A 58 3.13 -1.76 -6.90
CA LEU A 58 4.04 -2.76 -6.36
C LEU A 58 3.86 -4.07 -7.13
N TRP A 59 4.86 -4.44 -7.92
CA TRP A 59 4.98 -5.78 -8.46
C TRP A 59 5.49 -6.75 -7.38
N VAL A 60 4.86 -7.92 -7.33
CA VAL A 60 5.17 -9.01 -6.41
C VAL A 60 5.37 -10.26 -7.23
N LEU A 61 6.57 -10.84 -7.13
CA LEU A 61 7.00 -12.00 -7.88
C LEU A 61 7.57 -13.04 -6.92
N ARG A 62 7.41 -14.33 -7.23
CA ARG A 62 8.17 -15.39 -6.56
C ARG A 62 9.56 -15.53 -7.19
N PRO A 63 10.52 -16.18 -6.52
CA PRO A 63 11.84 -16.42 -7.09
C PRO A 63 11.75 -17.08 -8.47
N GLY A 64 12.42 -16.48 -9.46
CA GLY A 64 12.45 -16.97 -10.84
C GLY A 64 11.22 -16.61 -11.69
N GLN A 65 10.28 -15.84 -11.17
CA GLN A 65 9.18 -15.29 -11.97
C GLN A 65 9.55 -13.94 -12.58
N GLU A 66 9.05 -13.70 -13.79
CA GLU A 66 9.16 -12.43 -14.50
C GLU A 66 7.79 -11.78 -14.64
N LYS A 67 7.75 -10.46 -14.82
CA LYS A 67 6.51 -9.71 -15.05
C LYS A 67 5.84 -10.17 -16.35
N SER A 68 4.50 -10.16 -16.38
CA SER A 68 3.72 -10.53 -17.55
C SER A 68 2.54 -9.57 -17.76
N GLU A 69 2.13 -9.38 -19.02
CA GLU A 69 0.93 -8.63 -19.37
C GLU A 69 -0.34 -9.26 -18.76
N LYS A 70 -0.35 -10.59 -18.61
CA LYS A 70 -1.43 -11.30 -17.90
C LYS A 70 -1.09 -11.39 -16.42
N HIS A 71 -1.66 -10.49 -15.63
CA HIS A 71 -1.43 -10.38 -14.19
C HIS A 71 -2.74 -10.10 -13.43
N ALA A 72 -2.75 -10.39 -12.14
CA ALA A 72 -3.76 -9.92 -11.21
C ALA A 72 -3.34 -8.58 -10.62
N THR A 73 -4.33 -7.72 -10.35
CA THR A 73 -4.12 -6.45 -9.64
C THR A 73 -5.06 -6.38 -8.44
N LEU A 74 -4.50 -6.15 -7.25
CA LEU A 74 -5.24 -5.82 -6.04
C LEU A 74 -5.11 -4.32 -5.79
N ILE A 75 -6.23 -3.60 -5.95
CA ILE A 75 -6.27 -2.15 -5.81
C ILE A 75 -6.18 -1.79 -4.32
N ALA A 76 -5.32 -0.81 -4.00
CA ALA A 76 -5.11 -0.27 -2.66
C ALA A 76 -4.84 -1.34 -1.58
N ALA A 77 -4.21 -2.46 -1.96
CA ALA A 77 -3.90 -3.57 -1.07
C ALA A 77 -2.43 -3.59 -0.61
N GLY A 78 -1.58 -2.77 -1.23
CA GLY A 78 -0.16 -2.69 -0.94
C GLY A 78 0.18 -1.71 0.18
N PRO A 79 1.45 -1.65 0.56
CA PRO A 79 1.98 -0.60 1.42
C PRO A 79 1.59 0.78 0.89
N GLU A 80 1.30 1.71 1.80
CA GLU A 80 0.94 3.10 1.45
C GLU A 80 -0.28 3.24 0.52
N GLY A 81 -1.13 2.20 0.43
CA GLY A 81 -2.29 2.20 -0.47
C GLY A 81 -1.94 1.95 -1.94
N MET A 82 -0.73 1.47 -2.25
CA MET A 82 -0.35 1.09 -3.60
C MET A 82 -1.20 -0.07 -4.14
N SER A 83 -1.33 -0.14 -5.46
CA SER A 83 -1.86 -1.34 -6.11
C SER A 83 -0.79 -2.43 -6.11
N VAL A 84 -1.18 -3.67 -5.77
CA VAL A 84 -0.30 -4.83 -5.83
C VAL A 84 -0.57 -5.59 -7.13
N LYS A 85 0.46 -5.84 -7.92
CA LYS A 85 0.43 -6.65 -9.13
C LYS A 85 1.18 -7.95 -8.90
N ALA A 86 0.62 -9.07 -9.32
CA ALA A 86 1.31 -10.36 -9.33
C ALA A 86 0.82 -11.19 -10.52
N LEU A 87 1.54 -12.26 -10.89
CA LEU A 87 1.14 -13.12 -12.01
C LEU A 87 -0.24 -13.77 -11.80
N ASP A 88 -0.61 -13.99 -10.55
CA ASP A 88 -1.90 -14.55 -10.17
C ASP A 88 -2.42 -13.90 -8.88
N ARG A 89 -3.73 -14.05 -8.62
CA ARG A 89 -4.39 -13.43 -7.48
C ARG A 89 -3.98 -14.07 -6.15
N GLU A 90 -3.59 -15.35 -6.16
CA GLU A 90 -3.23 -16.08 -4.94
C GLU A 90 -1.89 -15.56 -4.40
N THR A 91 -0.89 -15.44 -5.27
CA THR A 91 0.41 -14.84 -4.96
C THR A 91 0.25 -13.40 -4.44
N ALA A 92 -0.60 -12.58 -5.06
CA ALA A 92 -0.88 -11.24 -4.56
C ALA A 92 -1.51 -11.25 -3.16
N LEU A 93 -2.47 -12.14 -2.91
CA LEU A 93 -3.13 -12.25 -1.60
C LEU A 93 -2.21 -12.80 -0.51
N GLU A 94 -1.39 -13.81 -0.82
CA GLU A 94 -0.39 -14.33 0.12
C GLU A 94 0.57 -13.22 0.55
N TYR A 95 1.09 -12.45 -0.41
CA TYR A 95 1.99 -11.34 -0.11
C TYR A 95 1.31 -10.30 0.79
N VAL A 96 0.08 -9.88 0.47
CA VAL A 96 -0.67 -8.90 1.28
C VAL A 96 -0.95 -9.45 2.68
N ALA A 97 -1.26 -10.73 2.79
CA ALA A 97 -1.51 -11.40 4.07
C ALA A 97 -0.24 -11.72 4.86
N THR A 98 0.94 -11.71 4.25
CA THR A 98 2.19 -12.06 4.93
C THR A 98 2.51 -11.04 6.01
N LYS A 99 2.61 -11.53 7.25
CA LYS A 99 2.99 -10.77 8.45
C LYS A 99 4.20 -11.42 9.14
N PRO A 100 5.05 -10.64 9.83
CA PRO A 100 6.19 -11.19 10.58
C PRO A 100 5.74 -12.26 11.59
N GLY A 101 6.50 -13.35 11.66
CA GLY A 101 6.22 -14.45 12.59
C GLY A 101 5.18 -15.46 12.12
N PHE A 102 4.64 -15.32 10.90
CA PHE A 102 3.71 -16.27 10.31
C PHE A 102 4.15 -16.74 8.93
N GLU A 103 3.93 -18.03 8.66
CA GLU A 103 3.92 -18.58 7.32
C GLU A 103 2.49 -18.52 6.78
N VAL A 104 2.32 -17.86 5.63
CA VAL A 104 1.01 -17.69 4.98
C VAL A 104 0.99 -18.42 3.65
N LYS A 105 -0.03 -19.27 3.44
CA LYS A 105 -0.18 -20.07 2.22
C LYS A 105 -1.63 -20.02 1.72
N MET A 106 -1.83 -19.79 0.43
CA MET A 106 -3.13 -19.91 -0.21
C MET A 106 -3.37 -21.36 -0.61
N VAL A 107 -4.45 -21.95 -0.11
CA VAL A 107 -4.87 -23.30 -0.50
C VAL A 107 -6.38 -23.30 -0.66
N GLU A 108 -6.84 -23.69 -1.85
CA GLU A 108 -8.28 -23.78 -2.19
C GLU A 108 -9.05 -22.47 -1.92
N GLY A 109 -8.45 -21.32 -2.24
CA GLY A 109 -9.05 -20.00 -2.03
C GLY A 109 -9.14 -19.57 -0.55
N ARG A 110 -8.38 -20.22 0.32
CA ARG A 110 -8.32 -19.91 1.76
C ARG A 110 -6.88 -19.63 2.16
N LEU A 111 -6.68 -18.63 3.01
CA LEU A 111 -5.38 -18.29 3.56
C LEU A 111 -5.15 -19.09 4.83
N TRP A 112 -4.18 -19.99 4.79
CA TRP A 112 -3.64 -20.66 5.96
C TRP A 112 -2.61 -19.78 6.63
N ILE A 113 -2.78 -19.59 7.93
CA ILE A 113 -1.89 -18.86 8.83
C ILE A 113 -1.27 -19.89 9.78
N LEU A 114 0.05 -20.02 9.71
CA LEU A 114 0.83 -21.01 10.43
C LEU A 114 1.97 -20.33 11.19
N LYS A 115 2.34 -20.85 12.37
CA LYS A 115 3.63 -20.49 12.98
C LYS A 115 4.76 -21.18 12.21
N PRO A 116 6.01 -20.68 12.24
CA PRO A 116 7.11 -21.26 11.48
C PRO A 116 7.31 -22.75 11.77
N GLY A 117 7.42 -23.55 10.72
CA GLY A 117 7.59 -25.01 10.83
C GLY A 117 6.32 -25.80 11.17
N GLN A 118 5.15 -25.15 11.24
CA GLN A 118 3.87 -25.86 11.33
C GLN A 118 3.39 -26.29 9.94
N GLU A 119 2.68 -27.43 9.92
CA GLU A 119 2.03 -27.94 8.72
C GLU A 119 0.50 -27.86 8.85
N MET A 120 -0.19 -27.77 7.72
CA MET A 120 -1.65 -27.73 7.67
C MET A 120 -2.24 -29.04 8.21
N SER A 121 -3.34 -28.96 8.95
CA SER A 121 -4.00 -30.12 9.55
C SER A 121 -5.52 -30.06 9.34
N GLU A 122 -6.17 -31.23 9.31
CA GLU A 122 -7.62 -31.32 9.26
C GLU A 122 -8.29 -30.65 10.46
N LYS A 123 -7.66 -30.68 11.64
CA LYS A 123 -8.12 -29.94 12.82
C LYS A 123 -7.58 -28.51 12.75
N HIS A 124 -8.48 -27.57 12.50
CA HIS A 124 -8.16 -26.16 12.35
C HIS A 124 -9.34 -25.29 12.78
N VAL A 125 -9.06 -24.03 13.06
CA VAL A 125 -10.06 -22.98 13.21
C VAL A 125 -10.22 -22.22 11.91
N THR A 126 -11.42 -21.71 11.66
CA THR A 126 -11.74 -20.92 10.48
C THR A 126 -12.34 -19.57 10.88
N ARG A 127 -11.93 -18.50 10.19
CA ARG A 127 -12.55 -17.17 10.28
C ARG A 127 -12.96 -16.72 8.87
N ILE A 128 -14.26 -16.64 8.65
CA ILE A 128 -14.83 -16.27 7.36
C ILE A 128 -14.66 -14.77 7.15
N ALA A 129 -14.17 -14.38 5.97
CA ALA A 129 -13.99 -13.00 5.55
C ALA A 129 -13.13 -12.11 6.47
N ALA A 130 -12.27 -12.72 7.29
CA ALA A 130 -11.38 -12.01 8.22
C ALA A 130 -10.01 -11.65 7.60
N GLY A 131 -9.69 -12.17 6.41
CA GLY A 131 -8.44 -11.89 5.72
C GLY A 131 -8.52 -10.72 4.74
N PRO A 132 -7.38 -10.36 4.11
CA PRO A 132 -7.34 -9.38 3.04
C PRO A 132 -8.35 -9.70 1.95
N GLN A 133 -8.97 -8.66 1.39
CA GLN A 133 -9.99 -8.81 0.34
C GLN A 133 -11.13 -9.76 0.74
N ARG A 134 -11.50 -9.76 2.04
CA ARG A 134 -12.54 -10.63 2.62
C ARG A 134 -12.27 -12.12 2.41
N THR A 135 -11.00 -12.51 2.36
CA THR A 135 -10.61 -13.92 2.21
C THR A 135 -10.87 -14.68 3.52
N THR A 136 -11.13 -15.99 3.41
CA THR A 136 -11.26 -16.85 4.59
C THR A 136 -9.89 -17.20 5.14
N LEU A 137 -9.72 -17.06 6.46
CA LEU A 137 -8.52 -17.47 7.18
C LEU A 137 -8.71 -18.83 7.83
N LYS A 138 -7.64 -19.63 7.84
CA LYS A 138 -7.51 -20.88 8.59
C LYS A 138 -6.24 -20.86 9.43
N ALA A 139 -6.30 -21.40 10.65
CA ALA A 139 -5.12 -21.61 11.50
C ALA A 139 -5.30 -22.90 12.31
N LEU A 140 -4.23 -23.46 12.87
CA LEU A 140 -4.32 -24.72 13.63
C LEU A 140 -5.11 -24.57 14.94
N ASP A 141 -5.04 -23.40 15.56
CA ASP A 141 -5.66 -23.11 16.85
C ASP A 141 -6.12 -21.65 16.93
N ASN A 142 -6.93 -21.33 17.95
CA ASN A 142 -7.41 -19.97 18.14
C ASN A 142 -6.28 -19.01 18.55
N GLU A 143 -5.28 -19.47 19.31
CA GLU A 143 -4.17 -18.61 19.76
C GLU A 143 -3.44 -18.00 18.55
N THR A 144 -3.03 -18.83 17.60
CA THR A 144 -2.37 -18.41 16.35
C THR A 144 -3.27 -17.48 15.52
N MET A 145 -4.57 -17.78 15.44
CA MET A 145 -5.53 -16.94 14.69
C MET A 145 -5.67 -15.54 15.30
N GLU A 146 -5.84 -15.45 16.62
CA GLU A 146 -6.02 -14.18 17.32
C GLU A 146 -4.71 -13.37 17.32
N GLU A 147 -3.55 -14.01 17.52
CA GLU A 147 -2.23 -13.36 17.39
C GLU A 147 -2.04 -12.75 15.99
N TYR A 148 -2.44 -13.46 14.94
CA TYR A 148 -2.33 -12.95 13.57
C TYR A 148 -3.27 -11.77 13.32
N LEU A 149 -4.51 -11.82 13.83
CA LEU A 149 -5.50 -10.77 13.63
C LEU A 149 -5.21 -9.51 14.47
N ALA A 150 -4.48 -9.65 15.57
CA ALA A 150 -4.10 -8.54 16.45
C ALA A 150 -2.95 -7.68 15.89
N GLN A 151 -2.21 -8.16 14.88
CA GLN A 151 -1.18 -7.39 14.16
C GLN A 151 -1.77 -6.49 13.09
#